data_AF-A0A5R9NTH7-F1
#
_entry.id   AF-A0A5R9NTH7-F1
#
_cell.length_a   1.000
_cell.length_b   1.000
_cell.length_c   1.000
_cell.angle_alpha   90.00
_cell.angle_beta   90.00
_cell.angle_gamma   90.00
#
_symmetry.space_group_name_H-M   'P 1'
#
loop_
_entity.id
_entity.type
_entity.pdbx_description
1 polymer ?
#
loop_
_entity_poly.entity_id
_entity_poly.type
_entity_poly.pdbx_seq_one_letter_code
_entity_poly.pdbx_strand_id
1 'polypeptide(L)'
;MDEGVAAVRRHFPARAKAIDVLAARSEDFREICRDFADAGLAVEKWSVSADPKRVERIAEYRELIAELLKEIEGALDIASTPPPAR
;
A
#
# COMPACT_ATOMS: atom_id res chain seq x y z
N MET A 1 6.74 0.58 14.41
CA MET A 1 6.16 1.05 13.14
C MET A 1 5.02 0.12 12.80
N ASP A 2 3.92 0.67 12.29
CA ASP A 2 2.79 -0.10 11.75
C ASP A 2 3.29 -1.03 10.62
N GLU A 3 2.81 -2.28 10.61
CA GLU A 3 3.28 -3.32 9.68
C GLU A 3 2.95 -2.97 8.23
N GLY A 4 1.81 -2.32 7.98
CA GLY A 4 1.42 -1.82 6.68
C GLY A 4 2.37 -0.73 6.19
N VAL A 5 2.72 0.22 7.05
CA VAL A 5 3.71 1.27 6.73
C VAL A 5 5.06 0.64 6.38
N ALA A 6 5.48 -0.41 7.09
CA ALA A 6 6.71 -1.13 6.76
C ALA A 6 6.62 -1.85 5.40
N ALA A 7 5.46 -2.42 5.04
CA ALA A 7 5.24 -3.04 3.73
C ALA A 7 5.36 -2.02 2.59
N VAL A 8 4.71 -0.86 2.73
CA VAL A 8 4.78 0.22 1.72
C VAL A 8 6.21 0.78 1.60
N ARG A 9 6.95 0.94 2.70
CA ARG A 9 8.37 1.37 2.66
C ARG A 9 9.27 0.39 1.89
N ARG A 10 9.02 -0.91 1.99
CA ARG A 10 9.75 -1.92 1.21
C ARG A 10 9.44 -1.82 -0.28
N HIS A 11 8.21 -1.44 -0.62
CA HIS A 11 7.79 -1.25 -2.02
C HIS A 11 8.33 0.06 -2.61
N PHE A 12 8.40 1.13 -1.83
CA PHE A 12 8.87 2.46 -2.25
C PHE A 12 10.10 2.93 -1.44
N PRO A 13 11.27 2.27 -1.56
CA PRO A 13 12.43 2.58 -0.74
C PRO A 13 12.92 4.02 -0.92
N ALA A 14 12.82 4.57 -2.13
CA ALA A 14 13.20 5.95 -2.44
C ALA A 14 12.31 7.00 -1.75
N ARG A 15 11.09 6.63 -1.33
CA ARG A 15 10.11 7.53 -0.70
C ARG A 15 9.91 7.22 0.79
N ALA A 16 10.76 6.40 1.40
CA ALA A 16 10.59 5.92 2.79
C ALA A 16 10.40 7.06 3.81
N LYS A 17 11.16 8.16 3.70
CA LYS A 17 11.00 9.32 4.59
C LYS A 17 9.67 10.04 4.40
N ALA A 18 9.19 10.17 3.16
CA ALA A 18 7.90 10.80 2.88
C ALA A 18 6.75 9.93 3.42
N ILE A 19 6.87 8.61 3.31
CA ILE A 19 5.95 7.63 3.90
C ILE A 19 5.90 7.78 5.42
N ASP A 20 7.06 7.84 6.10
CA ASP A 20 7.13 8.01 7.55
C ASP A 20 6.46 9.31 8.02
N VAL A 21 6.71 10.42 7.30
CA VAL A 21 6.10 11.74 7.60
C VAL A 21 4.59 11.73 7.36
N LEU A 22 4.13 11.15 6.26
CA LEU A 22 2.71 11.12 5.93
C LEU A 22 1.94 10.20 6.88
N ALA A 23 2.47 9.01 7.18
CA ALA A 23 1.87 8.07 8.13
C ALA A 23 1.78 8.63 9.55
N ALA A 24 2.71 9.51 9.96
CA ALA A 24 2.65 10.15 11.27
C ALA A 24 1.48 11.13 11.43
N ARG A 25 0.91 11.64 10.32
CA ARG A 25 -0.10 12.71 10.34
C ARG A 25 -1.42 12.37 9.64
N SER A 26 -1.51 11.25 8.94
CA SER A 26 -2.71 10.82 8.20
C SER A 26 -3.09 9.41 8.62
N GLU A 27 -4.28 9.26 9.20
CA GLU A 27 -4.86 7.96 9.51
C GLU A 27 -5.32 7.23 8.26
N ASP A 28 -5.98 7.93 7.34
CA ASP A 28 -6.39 7.42 6.03
C ASP A 28 -5.20 6.79 5.27
N PHE A 29 -4.05 7.47 5.24
CA PHE A 29 -2.86 6.91 4.61
C PHE A 29 -2.36 5.63 5.31
N ARG A 30 -2.46 5.55 6.64
CA ARG A 30 -2.12 4.33 7.39
C ARG A 30 -3.09 3.20 7.09
N GLU A 31 -4.37 3.50 6.85
CA GLU A 31 -5.38 2.52 6.44
C GLU A 31 -5.04 1.92 5.08
N ILE A 32 -4.78 2.77 4.08
CA ILE A 32 -4.35 2.33 2.75
C ILE A 32 -3.07 1.45 2.83
N CYS A 33 -2.13 1.81 3.71
CA CYS A 33 -0.92 1.01 3.93
C CYS A 33 -1.23 -0.38 4.53
N ARG A 34 -2.22 -0.49 5.42
CA ARG A 34 -2.65 -1.78 5.99
C ARG A 34 -3.35 -2.63 4.95
N ASP A 35 -4.27 -2.05 4.17
CA ASP A 35 -4.98 -2.75 3.11
C ASP A 35 -4.00 -3.32 2.06
N PHE A 36 -2.96 -2.56 1.73
CA PHE A 36 -1.90 -3.02 0.82
C PHE A 36 -1.16 -4.23 1.39
N ALA A 37 -0.82 -4.21 2.67
CA ALA A 37 -0.14 -5.32 3.32
C ALA A 37 -1.03 -6.56 3.43
N ASP A 38 -2.29 -6.38 3.84
CA ASP A 38 -3.26 -7.47 3.97
C ASP A 38 -3.57 -8.12 2.62
N ALA A 39 -3.69 -7.34 1.54
CA ALA A 39 -3.85 -7.87 0.19
C ALA A 39 -2.61 -8.67 -0.26
N GLY A 40 -1.39 -8.19 0.07
CA GLY A 40 -0.15 -8.93 -0.18
C GLY A 40 -0.10 -10.28 0.54
N LEU A 41 -0.43 -10.30 1.83
CA LEU A 41 -0.51 -11.53 2.62
C LEU A 41 -1.59 -12.48 2.09
N ALA A 42 -2.71 -11.94 1.60
CA ALA A 42 -3.76 -12.74 0.98
C ALA A 42 -3.26 -13.41 -0.31
N VAL A 43 -2.51 -12.72 -1.17
CA VAL A 43 -1.88 -13.32 -2.36
C VAL A 43 -0.94 -14.46 -1.97
N GLU A 44 -0.09 -14.26 -0.98
CA GLU A 44 0.82 -15.30 -0.49
C GLU A 44 0.05 -16.53 0.02
N LYS A 45 -0.99 -16.30 0.84
CA LYS A 45 -1.86 -17.35 1.37
C LYS A 45 -2.55 -18.14 0.26
N TRP A 46 -3.11 -17.45 -0.75
CA TRP A 46 -3.78 -18.12 -1.87
C TRP A 46 -2.81 -18.83 -2.80
N SER A 47 -1.56 -18.37 -2.93
CA SER A 47 -0.56 -18.97 -3.81
C SER A 47 -0.22 -20.43 -3.45
N VAL A 48 -0.31 -20.79 -2.16
CA VAL A 48 -0.08 -22.14 -1.63
C VAL A 48 -1.37 -22.90 -1.34
N SER A 49 -2.53 -22.31 -1.63
CA SER A 49 -3.83 -22.93 -1.38
C SER A 49 -4.12 -24.04 -2.40
N ALA A 50 -4.75 -25.13 -1.95
CA ALA A 50 -5.27 -26.19 -2.83
C ALA A 50 -6.65 -25.85 -3.42
N ASP A 51 -7.25 -24.72 -3.03
CA ASP A 51 -8.58 -24.33 -3.47
C ASP A 51 -8.65 -24.10 -4.99
N PRO A 52 -9.69 -24.60 -5.69
CA PRO A 52 -9.87 -24.38 -7.12
C PRO A 52 -10.00 -22.89 -7.49
N LYS A 53 -10.50 -22.04 -6.58
CA LYS A 53 -10.65 -20.59 -6.78
C LYS A 53 -9.36 -19.80 -6.53
N ARG A 54 -8.25 -20.44 -6.14
CA ARG A 54 -7.02 -19.72 -5.80
C ARG A 54 -6.56 -18.75 -6.90
N VAL A 55 -6.70 -19.15 -8.17
CA VAL A 55 -6.26 -18.33 -9.31
C VAL A 55 -7.12 -17.07 -9.44
N GLU A 56 -8.44 -17.22 -9.31
CA GLU A 56 -9.39 -16.09 -9.30
C GLU A 56 -9.11 -15.15 -8.13
N ARG A 57 -8.97 -15.69 -6.91
CA ARG A 57 -8.68 -14.87 -5.71
C ARG A 57 -7.36 -14.12 -5.83
N ILE A 58 -6.30 -14.76 -6.34
CA ILE A 58 -5.02 -14.09 -6.59
C ILE A 58 -5.17 -12.96 -7.60
N ALA A 59 -5.97 -13.15 -8.66
CA ALA A 59 -6.21 -12.10 -9.64
C ALA A 59 -6.91 -10.89 -9.00
N GLU A 60 -7.98 -11.11 -8.23
CA GLU A 60 -8.70 -10.04 -7.51
C GLU A 60 -7.78 -9.27 -6.55
N TYR A 61 -6.99 -9.96 -5.73
CA TYR A 61 -6.08 -9.29 -4.80
C TYR A 61 -4.96 -8.52 -5.54
N ARG A 62 -4.52 -9.00 -6.71
CA ARG A 62 -3.54 -8.26 -7.52
C ARG A 62 -4.12 -7.00 -8.13
N GLU A 63 -5.39 -7.03 -8.54
CA GLU A 63 -6.10 -5.83 -8.98
C GLU A 63 -6.23 -4.82 -7.83
N LEU A 64 -6.66 -5.28 -6.65
CA LEU A 64 -6.72 -4.44 -5.45
C LEU A 64 -5.35 -3.83 -5.09
N ILE A 65 -4.28 -4.62 -5.12
CA ILE A 65 -2.91 -4.11 -4.90
C ILE A 65 -2.56 -3.02 -5.91
N ALA A 66 -2.92 -3.20 -7.19
CA ALA A 66 -2.64 -2.20 -8.23
C ALA A 66 -3.41 -0.89 -8.01
N GLU A 67 -4.63 -0.95 -7.47
CA GLU A 67 -5.41 0.23 -7.10
C GLU A 67 -4.81 0.94 -5.88
N LEU A 68 -4.52 0.20 -4.82
CA LEU A 68 -3.90 0.72 -3.60
C LEU A 68 -2.54 1.38 -3.88
N LEU A 69 -1.75 0.80 -4.79
CA LEU A 69 -0.48 1.42 -5.21
C LEU A 69 -0.68 2.80 -5.83
N LYS A 70 -1.70 2.97 -6.69
CA LYS A 70 -2.02 4.28 -7.28
C LYS A 70 -2.45 5.28 -6.22
N GLU A 71 -3.24 4.85 -5.24
CA GLU A 71 -3.65 5.71 -4.12
C GLU A 71 -2.47 6.14 -3.26
N ILE A 72 -1.56 5.22 -2.95
CA ILE A 72 -0.32 5.50 -2.22
C ILE A 72 0.55 6.50 -3.00
N GLU A 73 0.75 6.27 -4.30
CA GLU A 73 1.53 7.16 -5.16
C GLU A 73 0.92 8.57 -5.19
N GLY A 74 -0.40 8.67 -5.40
CA GLY A 74 -1.11 9.94 -5.39
C GLY A 74 -1.01 10.66 -4.05
N ALA A 75 -1.19 9.96 -2.93
CA ALA A 75 -1.05 10.54 -1.59
C ALA A 75 0.37 11.06 -1.35
N LEU A 76 1.40 10.35 -1.81
CA LEU A 76 2.80 10.76 -1.70
C LEU A 76 3.14 11.95 -2.60
N ASP A 77 2.58 12.03 -3.81
CA ASP A 77 2.78 13.14 -4.73
C ASP A 77 2.12 14.43 -4.20
N ILE A 78 0.90 14.32 -3.67
CA ILE A 78 0.20 15.42 -2.99
C ILE A 78 1.02 15.90 -1.79
N ALA A 79 1.51 14.98 -0.96
CA ALA A 79 2.33 15.32 0.20
C ALA A 79 3.68 15.96 -0.14
N SER A 80 4.20 15.71 -1.34
CA SER A 80 5.49 16.25 -1.82
C SER A 80 5.35 17.62 -2.50
N THR A 81 4.13 18.06 -2.82
CA THR A 81 3.90 19.34 -3.47
C THR A 81 3.95 20.47 -2.43
N PRO A 82 4.88 21.45 -2.55
CA PRO A 82 4.90 22.60 -1.66
C PRO A 82 3.65 23.47 -1.88
N PRO A 83 3.10 24.10 -0.82
CA PRO A 83 1.97 25.02 -0.98
C PRO A 83 2.37 26.18 -1.90
N PRO A 84 1.43 26.73 -2.70
CA PRO A 84 1.73 27.86 -3.58
C PRO A 84 2.25 29.04 -2.75
N ALA A 85 3.34 29.65 -3.22
CA ALA A 85 3.87 30.88 -2.63
C ALA A 85 2.80 31.97 -2.68
N ARG A 86 2.49 32.56 -1.52
CA ARG A 86 1.58 33.71 -1.40
C ARG A 86 2.31 35.00 -1.76
#